data_AF-A0A960RY05-F1
#
_entry.id   AF-A0A960RY05-F1
#
_cell.length_a   1.000
_cell.length_b   1.000
_cell.length_c   1.000
_cell.angle_alpha   90.00
_cell.angle_beta   90.00
_cell.angle_gamma   90.00
#
_symmetry.space_group_name_H-M   'P 1'
#
loop_
_entity.id
_entity.type
_entity.pdbx_description
1 polymer ?
#
loop_
_entity_poly.entity_id
_entity_poly.type
_entity_poly.pdbx_seq_one_letter_code
_entity_poly.pdbx_strand_id
1 'polypeptide(L)'
;MKPCCWHCGEALPNFTFGKVGFRETCEKCGYDLHVCKGCQYFSPGKPNDCSVPGTEFVADREKRNLCEDFKLSGKPPQKGPSKEEIEKRLFGE
;
A
#
# COMPACT_ATOMS: atom_id res chain seq x y z
N MET A 1 16.24 4.78 -2.59
CA MET A 1 14.85 5.00 -3.05
C MET A 1 14.25 6.13 -2.22
N LYS A 2 13.17 6.82 -2.61
CA LYS A 2 12.42 7.76 -1.74
C LYS A 2 11.01 7.21 -1.50
N PRO A 3 10.34 7.47 -0.37
CA PRO A 3 8.97 7.03 -0.18
C PRO A 3 8.05 7.66 -1.22
N CYS A 4 6.98 6.97 -1.60
CA CYS A 4 5.98 7.49 -2.51
C CYS A 4 4.58 7.07 -2.07
N CYS A 5 3.58 7.82 -2.49
CA CYS A 5 2.19 7.52 -2.19
C CYS A 5 1.78 6.21 -2.86
N TRP A 6 1.24 5.28 -2.08
CA TRP A 6 0.77 3.98 -2.56
C TRP A 6 -0.40 4.09 -3.55
N HIS A 7 -1.18 5.18 -3.49
CA HIS A 7 -2.36 5.38 -4.30
C HIS A 7 -2.04 6.11 -5.62
N CYS A 8 -1.42 7.30 -5.54
CA CYS A 8 -1.17 8.13 -6.73
C CYS A 8 0.28 8.10 -7.24
N GLY A 9 1.21 7.49 -6.49
CA GLY A 9 2.62 7.39 -6.86
C GLY A 9 3.45 8.66 -6.60
N GLU A 10 2.87 9.73 -6.06
CA GLU A 10 3.59 10.98 -5.79
C GLU A 10 4.77 10.77 -4.84
N ALA A 11 5.89 11.45 -5.09
CA ALA A 11 7.03 11.39 -4.20
C ALA A 11 6.67 12.03 -2.85
N LEU A 12 7.16 11.45 -1.76
CA LEU A 12 6.92 11.92 -0.41
C LEU A 12 8.24 12.45 0.18
N PRO A 13 8.75 13.61 -0.28
CA PRO A 13 10.08 14.10 0.08
C PRO A 13 10.22 14.47 1.56
N ASN A 14 9.11 14.81 2.21
CA ASN A 14 9.06 15.17 3.63
C ASN A 14 9.06 13.95 4.57
N PHE A 15 8.97 12.74 4.00
CA PHE A 15 8.89 11.49 4.77
C PHE A 15 10.17 10.67 4.61
N THR A 16 10.56 10.00 5.69
CA THR A 16 11.68 9.05 5.68
C THR A 16 11.15 7.62 5.64
N PHE A 17 11.95 6.67 5.15
CA PHE A 17 11.55 5.26 5.15
C PHE A 17 11.23 4.80 6.57
N GLY A 18 10.09 4.13 6.71
CA GLY A 18 9.70 3.52 7.98
C GLY A 18 9.14 4.48 9.02
N LYS A 19 8.97 5.78 8.74
CA LYS A 19 8.34 6.72 9.68
C LYS A 19 7.30 7.59 8.99
N VAL A 20 6.04 7.42 9.40
CA VAL A 20 4.90 8.26 9.05
C VAL A 20 3.92 8.19 10.21
N GLY A 21 3.28 9.30 10.57
CA GLY A 21 2.25 9.29 11.61
C GLY A 21 0.98 8.55 11.13
N PHE A 22 0.20 8.04 12.08
CA PHE A 22 -1.04 7.30 11.76
C PHE A 22 -2.06 8.12 10.96
N ARG A 23 -2.03 9.45 11.08
CA ARG A 23 -3.01 10.34 10.44
C ARG A 23 -2.48 11.09 9.23
N GLU A 24 -1.26 10.78 8.81
CA GLU A 24 -0.65 11.46 7.67
C GLU A 24 -1.35 11.09 6.37
N THR A 25 -1.50 12.10 5.51
CA THR A 25 -2.18 11.99 4.21
C THR A 25 -1.26 12.46 3.10
N CYS A 26 -1.43 11.93 1.89
CA CYS A 26 -0.74 12.43 0.72
C CYS A 26 -1.23 13.84 0.36
N GLU A 27 -0.32 14.81 0.28
CA GLU A 27 -0.65 16.20 -0.08
C GLU A 27 -1.27 16.34 -1.48
N LYS A 28 -0.99 15.40 -2.39
CA LYS A 28 -1.53 15.44 -3.76
C LYS A 28 -2.93 14.85 -3.90
N CYS A 29 -3.18 13.70 -3.28
CA CYS A 29 -4.42 12.94 -3.50
C CYS A 29 -5.31 12.78 -2.26
N GLY A 30 -4.85 13.24 -1.09
CA GLY A 30 -5.62 13.21 0.16
C GLY A 30 -5.74 11.84 0.83
N TYR A 31 -5.28 10.77 0.20
CA TYR A 31 -5.35 9.42 0.78
C TYR A 31 -4.41 9.27 1.98
N ASP A 32 -4.87 8.49 2.96
CA ASP A 32 -4.08 8.08 4.11
C ASP A 32 -2.79 7.37 3.68
N LEU A 33 -1.66 7.71 4.30
CA LEU A 33 -0.38 7.06 4.03
C LEU A 33 -0.17 5.81 4.90
N HIS A 34 -0.75 5.81 6.10
CA HIS A 34 -0.61 4.73 7.08
C HIS A 34 -1.71 3.66 6.92
N VAL A 35 -1.60 2.92 5.80
CA VAL A 35 -2.56 1.86 5.41
C VAL A 35 -1.80 0.60 5.00
N CYS A 36 -2.41 -0.57 5.03
CA CYS A 36 -1.70 -1.81 4.66
C CYS A 36 -1.04 -1.69 3.27
N LYS A 37 -1.75 -1.19 2.23
CA LYS A 37 -1.16 -0.98 0.90
C LYS A 37 0.04 0.00 0.86
N GLY A 38 0.14 0.90 1.85
CA GLY A 38 1.27 1.82 2.03
C GLY A 38 2.45 1.23 2.81
N CYS A 39 2.30 0.03 3.37
CA CYS A 39 3.32 -0.63 4.18
C CYS A 39 4.28 -1.46 3.33
N GLN A 40 5.59 -1.42 3.64
CA GLN A 40 6.59 -2.24 2.97
C GLN A 40 6.39 -3.76 3.19
N TYR A 41 5.72 -4.13 4.30
CA TYR A 41 5.47 -5.51 4.71
C TYR A 41 4.20 -6.11 4.11
N PHE A 42 3.39 -5.28 3.44
CA PHE A 42 2.20 -5.75 2.75
C PHE A 42 2.58 -6.71 1.62
N SER A 43 1.99 -7.89 1.70
CA SER A 43 2.30 -9.04 0.87
C SER A 43 1.01 -9.80 0.61
N PRO A 44 0.23 -9.40 -0.42
CA PRO A 44 -1.00 -10.07 -0.80
C PRO A 44 -0.81 -11.59 -0.93
N GLY A 45 -1.74 -12.36 -0.38
CA GLY A 45 -1.72 -13.83 -0.43
C GLY A 45 -0.98 -14.51 0.72
N LYS A 46 -0.33 -13.75 1.63
CA LYS A 46 0.12 -14.28 2.93
C LYS A 46 -1.01 -14.24 3.96
N PRO A 47 -0.90 -14.97 5.09
CA PRO A 47 -1.79 -14.75 6.22
C PRO A 47 -1.86 -13.26 6.61
N ASN A 48 -3.08 -12.72 6.73
CA ASN A 48 -3.37 -11.30 6.96
C ASN A 48 -2.78 -10.34 5.89
N ASP A 49 -2.43 -10.84 4.70
CA ASP A 49 -1.71 -10.11 3.65
C ASP A 49 -0.44 -9.39 4.16
N CYS A 50 0.18 -9.93 5.20
CA CYS A 50 1.29 -9.32 5.90
C CYS A 50 2.47 -10.29 6.02
N SER A 51 3.69 -9.78 5.89
CA SER A 51 4.90 -10.57 6.14
C SER A 51 5.32 -10.59 7.61
N VAL A 52 4.70 -9.77 8.47
CA VAL A 52 4.95 -9.75 9.92
C VAL A 52 3.91 -10.63 10.62
N PRO A 53 4.32 -11.73 11.26
CA PRO A 53 3.40 -12.65 11.94
C PRO A 53 2.82 -12.01 13.21
N GLY A 54 1.60 -12.39 13.59
CA GLY A 54 0.97 -11.96 14.84
C GLY A 54 0.44 -10.51 14.86
N THR A 55 0.49 -9.82 13.72
CA THR A 55 -0.13 -8.49 13.58
C THR A 55 -1.65 -8.57 13.70
N GLU A 56 -2.26 -7.49 14.22
CA GLU A 56 -3.71 -7.36 14.24
C GLU A 56 -4.30 -7.43 12.82
N PHE A 57 -5.51 -8.00 12.72
CA PHE A 57 -6.22 -8.07 11.46
C PHE A 57 -6.77 -6.70 11.06
N VAL A 58 -6.51 -6.27 9.82
CA VAL A 58 -7.02 -5.01 9.27
C VAL A 58 -7.98 -5.32 8.14
N ALA A 59 -9.30 -5.19 8.33
CA ALA A 59 -10.26 -5.61 7.31
C ALA A 59 -10.09 -4.89 5.96
N ASP A 60 -9.87 -3.57 6.00
CA ASP A 60 -9.73 -2.72 4.82
C ASP A 60 -8.27 -2.28 4.64
N ARG A 61 -7.62 -2.80 3.58
CA ARG A 61 -6.19 -2.58 3.34
C ARG A 61 -5.86 -1.20 2.78
N GLU A 62 -6.89 -0.45 2.40
CA GLU A 62 -6.80 0.91 1.85
C GLU A 62 -7.12 2.00 2.87
N LYS A 63 -7.67 1.63 4.03
CA LYS A 63 -7.97 2.56 5.11
C LYS A 63 -6.86 2.63 6.14
N ARG A 64 -6.83 3.77 6.83
CA ARG A 64 -5.97 4.02 7.99
C ARG A 64 -6.07 2.89 9.00
N ASN A 65 -4.93 2.43 9.49
CA ASN A 65 -4.83 1.53 10.63
C ASN A 65 -3.86 2.08 11.69
N LEU A 66 -3.70 1.34 12.80
CA LEU A 66 -2.83 1.69 13.94
C LEU A 66 -1.69 0.67 14.13
N CYS A 67 -1.34 -0.07 13.07
CA CYS A 67 -0.31 -1.11 13.15
C CYS A 67 1.05 -0.50 13.52
N GLU A 68 1.59 -0.89 14.69
CA GLU A 68 2.87 -0.36 15.18
C GLU A 68 4.08 -0.89 14.40
N ASP A 69 3.94 -2.07 13.76
CA ASP A 69 4.94 -2.64 12.86
C ASP A 69 4.97 -1.97 11.48
N PHE A 70 4.11 -0.99 11.21
CA PHE A 70 4.05 -0.34 9.91
C PHE A 70 5.39 0.32 9.54
N LYS A 71 5.78 0.16 8.26
CA LYS A 71 6.89 0.93 7.69
C LYS A 71 6.52 1.44 6.31
N LEU A 72 6.60 2.76 6.14
CA LEU A 72 6.22 3.42 4.89
C LEU A 72 7.02 2.87 3.71
N SER A 73 6.30 2.40 2.69
CA SER A 73 6.83 1.88 1.44
C SER A 73 7.25 3.01 0.50
N GLY A 74 8.20 2.70 -0.40
CA GLY A 74 8.48 3.49 -1.60
C GLY A 74 8.06 2.80 -2.89
N LYS A 75 7.21 1.76 -2.79
CA LYS A 75 6.70 1.04 -3.96
C LYS A 75 5.57 1.86 -4.58
N PRO A 76 5.62 2.15 -5.90
CA PRO A 76 4.54 2.82 -6.58
C PRO A 76 3.27 1.94 -6.59
N PRO A 77 2.08 2.54 -6.84
CA PRO A 77 0.85 1.79 -7.03
C PRO A 77 1.05 0.65 -8.03
N GLN A 78 0.73 -0.57 -7.62
CA GLN A 78 0.69 -1.69 -8.55
C GLN A 78 -0.61 -1.61 -9.35
N LYS A 79 -0.50 -1.27 -10.64
CA LYS A 79 -1.61 -1.43 -11.56
C LYS A 79 -1.82 -2.93 -11.78
N GLY A 80 -3.00 -3.42 -11.42
CA GLY A 80 -3.43 -4.75 -11.83
C GLY A 80 -3.58 -4.83 -13.36
N PRO A 81 -3.75 -6.04 -13.92
CA PRO A 81 -3.98 -6.19 -15.34
C PRO A 81 -5.21 -5.40 -15.79
N SER A 82 -5.15 -4.79 -16.98
CA SER A 82 -6.29 -4.08 -17.56
C SER A 82 -7.46 -5.03 -17.79
N LYS A 83 -8.66 -4.47 -17.98
CA LYS A 83 -9.84 -5.25 -18.35
C LYS A 83 -9.58 -6.05 -19.64
N GLU A 84 -8.95 -5.45 -20.65
CA GLU A 84 -8.58 -6.18 -21.88
C GLU A 84 -7.58 -7.31 -21.62
N GLU A 85 -6.61 -7.11 -20.73
CA GLU A 85 -5.65 -8.16 -20.38
C GLU A 85 -6.30 -9.33 -19.63
N ILE A 86 -7.29 -9.04 -18.77
CA ILE A 86 -8.08 -10.07 -18.09
C ILE A 86 -8.95 -10.81 -19.10
N GLU A 87 -9.66 -10.08 -19.97
CA GLU A 87 -10.52 -10.67 -21.00
C GLU A 87 -9.71 -11.57 -21.95
N LYS A 88 -8.54 -11.13 -22.40
CA LYS A 88 -7.64 -11.95 -23.23
C LYS A 88 -7.14 -13.21 -22.52
N ARG A 89 -6.89 -13.17 -21.21
CA ARG A 89 -6.48 -14.34 -20.42
C ARG A 89 -7.61 -15.34 -20.22
N LEU A 90 -8.84 -14.86 -20.05
CA LEU A 90 -10.00 -15.69 -19.74
C LEU A 90 -10.69 -16.25 -20.98
N PHE A 91 -10.71 -15.48 -22.07
CA PHE A 91 -11.50 -15.76 -23.27
C PHE A 91 -10.67 -15.75 -24.55
N GLY A 92 -9.34 -15.90 -24.41
CA GLY A 92 -8.39 -15.80 -25.52
C GLY A 92 -8.87 -16.52 -26.78
N GLU A 93 -8.95 -15.78 -27.88
CA GLU A 93 -8.91 -16.35 -29.22
C GLU A 93 -7.53 -17.01 -29.47
#